data_AF-A0A4Y7QPD6-F1
#
_entry.id   AF-A0A4Y7QPD6-F1
#
_cell.length_a   1.000
_cell.length_b   1.000
_cell.length_c   1.000
_cell.angle_alpha   90.00
_cell.angle_beta   90.00
_cell.angle_gamma   90.00
#
_symmetry.space_group_name_H-M   'P 1'
#
loop_
_entity.id
_entity.type
_entity.pdbx_description
1 polymer ?
#
loop_
_entity_poly.entity_id
_entity_poly.type
_entity_poly.pdbx_seq_one_letter_code
_entity_poly.pdbx_strand_id
1 'polypeptide(L)'
;MSGSPPYLLTPRQVHELSQSKTQLALLDASWYMPNSPRRPKDEFLGKRIPDAQFLDLDEVASEHELGLKHMMPSPGMFAKACEIFGINPSTHVILYDSQGVFSSPRALFMFRTFNHNNSSIIDGGLPRWEAEGLPLETRTPEGSRPAMTYAIPSQNDHSIRSYEQMVSNASRDMSSDLTELVVDARSHGRFTGKDPEPRPGLSSGHIPNSFSLPFNLFLESHTNPSSGDKYTTYLPEDGIQKALVSTIGSENASLVIGGRKSVTTTCGSGMTAAVLWLGLRLLGAKEVGLYDESWTGYASRKTSVIEKSL
;
A
#
# COMPACT_ATOMS: atom_id res chain seq x y z
N MET A 1 -5.68 -8.92 -27.15
CA MET A 1 -5.90 -7.97 -26.04
C MET A 1 -5.11 -8.50 -24.86
N SER A 2 -3.92 -7.96 -24.58
CA SER A 2 -3.15 -8.38 -23.41
C SER A 2 -3.87 -7.86 -22.16
N GLY A 3 -4.24 -8.74 -21.24
CA GLY A 3 -4.80 -8.34 -19.95
C GLY A 3 -3.84 -7.44 -19.17
N SER A 4 -4.34 -6.71 -18.17
CA SER A 4 -3.47 -6.01 -17.22
C SER A 4 -2.52 -7.00 -16.56
N PRO A 5 -1.26 -6.61 -16.27
CA PRO A 5 -0.33 -7.48 -15.56
C PRO A 5 -0.90 -7.85 -14.18
N PRO A 6 -0.46 -8.99 -13.62
CA PRO A 6 -0.83 -9.37 -12.25
C PRO A 6 -0.34 -8.31 -11.26
N TYR A 7 -1.01 -8.19 -10.11
CA TYR A 7 -0.55 -7.27 -9.06
C TYR A 7 0.75 -7.73 -8.41
N LEU A 8 0.95 -9.04 -8.26
CA LEU A 8 2.16 -9.62 -7.68
C LEU A 8 3.00 -10.30 -8.76
N LEU A 9 4.31 -10.12 -8.68
CA LEU A 9 5.31 -10.86 -9.42
C LEU A 9 6.34 -11.43 -8.44
N THR A 10 6.86 -12.62 -8.73
CA THR A 10 8.02 -13.15 -8.00
C THR A 10 9.31 -12.46 -8.48
N PRO A 11 10.38 -12.46 -7.68
CA PRO A 11 11.67 -11.94 -8.11
C PRO A 11 12.16 -12.55 -9.44
N ARG A 12 12.03 -13.88 -9.64
CA ARG A 12 12.40 -14.51 -10.92
C ARG A 12 11.59 -14.00 -12.11
N GLN A 13 10.28 -13.85 -11.96
CA GLN A 13 9.42 -13.32 -13.03
C GLN A 13 9.85 -11.91 -13.43
N VAL A 14 10.18 -11.07 -12.45
CA VAL A 14 10.68 -9.71 -12.71
C VAL A 14 12.05 -9.75 -13.40
N HIS A 15 12.95 -10.62 -12.96
CA HIS A 15 14.24 -10.80 -13.60
C HIS A 15 14.10 -11.27 -15.05
N GLU A 16 13.25 -12.24 -15.34
CA GLU A 16 12.95 -12.71 -16.70
C GLU A 16 12.36 -11.59 -17.57
N LEU A 17 11.41 -10.81 -17.02
CA LEU A 17 10.85 -9.64 -17.71
C LEU A 17 11.93 -8.61 -18.03
N SER A 18 12.89 -8.37 -17.13
CA SER A 18 13.98 -7.41 -17.33
C SER A 18 14.92 -7.77 -18.48
N GLN A 19 15.00 -9.06 -18.84
CA GLN A 19 15.79 -9.54 -19.98
C GLN A 19 15.00 -9.46 -21.31
N SER A 20 13.71 -9.13 -21.26
CA SER A 20 12.87 -8.99 -22.45
C SER A 20 12.97 -7.58 -23.05
N LYS A 21 12.43 -7.37 -24.26
CA LYS A 21 12.31 -6.04 -24.89
C LYS A 21 11.18 -5.17 -24.30
N THR A 22 10.60 -5.56 -23.17
CA THR A 22 9.50 -4.84 -22.54
C THR A 22 10.01 -3.54 -21.90
N GLN A 23 9.29 -2.44 -22.11
CA GLN A 23 9.60 -1.20 -21.40
C GLN A 23 9.16 -1.32 -19.93
N LEU A 24 10.12 -1.60 -19.05
CA LEU A 24 9.91 -1.72 -17.60
C LEU A 24 10.44 -0.51 -16.86
N ALA A 25 9.79 -0.09 -15.78
CA ALA A 25 10.34 0.81 -14.79
C ALA A 25 10.34 0.14 -13.42
N LEU A 26 11.54 -0.12 -12.86
CA LEU A 26 11.70 -0.65 -11.52
C LEU A 26 11.82 0.52 -10.54
N LEU A 27 10.97 0.53 -9.52
CA LEU A 27 10.93 1.60 -8.53
C LEU A 27 11.03 1.02 -7.11
N ASP A 28 12.06 1.46 -6.38
CA ASP A 28 12.19 1.23 -4.95
C ASP A 28 11.31 2.25 -4.21
N ALA A 29 10.23 1.79 -3.61
CA ALA A 29 9.31 2.58 -2.81
C ALA A 29 9.53 2.36 -1.31
N SER A 30 10.77 2.03 -0.89
CA SER A 30 11.12 1.83 0.51
C SER A 30 10.77 3.05 1.34
N TRP A 31 10.01 2.80 2.40
CA TRP A 31 9.70 3.78 3.42
C TRP A 31 9.72 3.13 4.80
N TYR A 32 10.16 3.86 5.82
CA TYR A 32 10.14 3.40 7.20
C TYR A 32 9.45 4.41 8.09
N MET A 33 8.88 3.90 9.18
CA MET A 33 8.31 4.77 10.21
C MET A 33 9.38 5.73 10.76
N PRO A 34 8.99 6.96 11.17
CA PRO A 34 9.94 7.98 11.63
C PRO A 34 10.83 7.56 12.82
N ASN A 35 10.41 6.59 13.62
CA ASN A 35 11.17 6.04 14.75
C ASN A 35 12.17 4.94 14.34
N SER A 36 12.18 4.53 13.07
CA SER A 36 13.17 3.59 12.54
C SER A 36 14.52 4.30 12.36
N PRO A 37 15.64 3.67 12.75
CA PRO A 37 16.97 4.20 12.47
C PRO A 37 17.34 4.09 10.99
N ARG A 38 16.59 3.32 10.21
CA ARG A 38 16.84 3.07 8.78
C ARG A 38 16.60 4.32 7.93
N ARG A 39 17.29 4.40 6.79
CA ARG A 39 17.27 5.54 5.87
C ARG A 39 17.09 5.01 4.45
N PRO A 40 15.87 5.10 3.86
CA PRO A 40 15.54 4.33 2.67
C PRO A 40 16.38 4.76 1.45
N LYS A 41 16.63 6.07 1.31
CA LYS A 41 17.46 6.62 0.23
C LYS A 41 18.92 6.16 0.35
N ASP A 42 19.48 6.17 1.56
CA ASP A 42 20.87 5.73 1.80
C ASP A 42 21.01 4.23 1.54
N GLU A 43 20.03 3.44 1.97
CA GLU A 43 20.00 2.00 1.71
C GLU A 43 19.90 1.68 0.21
N PHE A 44 19.03 2.38 -0.53
CA PHE A 44 18.91 2.27 -1.98
C PHE A 44 20.22 2.63 -2.72
N LEU A 45 20.92 3.68 -2.27
CA LEU A 45 22.21 4.07 -2.84
C LEU A 45 23.29 3.01 -2.60
N GLY A 46 23.21 2.28 -1.48
CA GLY A 46 24.14 1.20 -1.14
C GLY A 46 23.84 -0.13 -1.82
N LYS A 47 22.56 -0.49 -1.99
CA LYS A 47 22.14 -1.78 -2.57
C LYS A 47 20.70 -1.72 -3.09
N ARG A 48 20.49 -2.12 -4.34
CA ARG A 48 19.18 -2.12 -5.01
C ARG A 48 19.09 -3.18 -6.10
N ILE A 49 17.87 -3.38 -6.61
CA ILE A 49 17.64 -4.15 -7.84
C ILE A 49 18.23 -3.38 -9.03
N PRO A 50 18.86 -4.06 -10.03
CA PRO A 50 19.42 -3.41 -11.20
C PRO A 50 18.43 -2.49 -11.93
N ASP A 51 18.93 -1.37 -12.43
CA ASP A 51 18.15 -0.33 -13.14
C ASP A 51 16.98 0.30 -12.37
N ALA A 52 16.85 0.01 -11.06
CA ALA A 52 15.82 0.60 -10.22
C ALA A 52 16.10 2.08 -9.96
N GLN A 53 15.02 2.87 -9.85
CA GLN A 53 15.06 4.25 -9.39
C GLN A 53 14.36 4.35 -8.02
N PHE A 54 14.74 5.33 -7.20
CA PHE A 54 14.12 5.53 -5.88
C PHE A 54 12.87 6.40 -5.99
N LEU A 55 11.72 5.87 -5.57
CA LEU A 55 10.47 6.60 -5.44
C LEU A 55 10.29 7.01 -3.98
N ASP A 56 10.60 8.27 -3.69
CA ASP A 56 10.34 8.84 -2.38
C ASP A 56 8.84 9.18 -2.25
N LEU A 57 8.14 8.37 -1.44
CA LEU A 57 6.70 8.54 -1.18
C LEU A 57 6.36 9.82 -0.41
N ASP A 58 7.32 10.48 0.25
CA ASP A 58 7.12 11.80 0.86
C ASP A 58 7.30 12.91 -0.17
N GLU A 59 8.30 12.83 -1.06
CA GLU A 59 8.57 13.87 -2.06
C GLU A 59 7.42 14.00 -3.08
N VAL A 60 6.72 12.90 -3.37
CA VAL A 60 5.58 12.90 -4.30
C VAL A 60 4.23 13.13 -3.61
N ALA A 61 4.20 13.33 -2.29
CA ALA A 61 2.96 13.48 -1.54
C ALA A 61 2.37 14.89 -1.67
N SER A 62 1.03 14.99 -1.66
CA SER A 62 0.37 16.30 -1.52
C SER A 62 0.55 16.86 -0.11
N GLU A 63 0.58 18.18 0.00
CA GLU A 63 0.44 18.85 1.29
C GLU A 63 -0.97 18.64 1.86
N HIS A 64 -1.08 18.68 3.19
CA HIS A 64 -2.36 18.54 3.90
C HIS A 64 -2.42 19.54 5.05
N GLU A 65 -3.59 20.13 5.27
CA GLU A 65 -3.82 21.16 6.30
C GLU A 65 -3.44 20.71 7.73
N LEU A 66 -3.61 19.41 8.03
CA LEU A 66 -3.23 18.80 9.31
C LEU A 66 -1.74 18.38 9.38
N GLY A 67 -0.93 18.69 8.37
CA GLY A 67 0.47 18.28 8.30
C GLY A 67 0.65 16.76 8.21
N LEU A 68 -0.31 16.06 7.59
CA LEU A 68 -0.21 14.63 7.31
C LEU A 68 0.89 14.37 6.27
N LYS A 69 1.54 13.21 6.38
CA LYS A 69 2.62 12.77 5.48
C LYS A 69 2.09 11.71 4.51
N HIS A 70 2.76 11.55 3.37
CA HIS A 70 2.43 10.56 2.34
C HIS A 70 1.01 10.63 1.76
N MET A 71 0.34 11.77 1.85
CA MET A 71 -0.98 11.94 1.23
C MET A 71 -0.88 11.72 -0.28
N MET A 72 -1.93 11.14 -0.84
CA MET A 72 -2.02 10.89 -2.28
C MET A 72 -1.72 12.17 -3.07
N PRO A 73 -0.83 12.11 -4.09
CA PRO A 73 -0.52 13.26 -4.93
C PRO A 73 -1.76 13.81 -5.62
N SER A 74 -1.69 15.05 -6.09
CA SER A 74 -2.61 15.49 -7.15
C SER A 74 -2.29 14.76 -8.47
N PRO A 75 -3.24 14.63 -9.41
CA PRO A 75 -2.97 14.03 -10.72
C PRO A 75 -1.78 14.67 -11.46
N GLY A 76 -1.61 15.99 -11.34
CA GLY A 76 -0.49 16.71 -11.94
C GLY A 76 0.85 16.40 -11.29
N MET A 77 0.90 16.26 -9.96
CA MET A 77 2.12 15.85 -9.24
C MET A 77 2.51 14.41 -9.60
N PHE A 78 1.54 13.49 -9.64
CA PHE A 78 1.79 12.12 -10.06
C PHE A 78 2.32 12.06 -11.50
N ALA A 79 1.67 12.76 -12.44
CA ALA A 79 2.14 12.84 -13.82
C ALA A 79 3.59 13.34 -13.88
N LYS A 80 3.91 14.40 -13.14
CA LYS A 80 5.27 14.96 -13.10
C LYS A 80 6.30 13.98 -12.55
N ALA A 81 5.96 13.24 -11.50
CA ALA A 81 6.81 12.18 -10.97
C ALA A 81 7.05 11.10 -12.02
N CYS A 82 6.01 10.65 -12.73
CA CYS A 82 6.17 9.69 -13.82
C CYS A 82 7.10 10.20 -14.94
N GLU A 83 6.99 11.47 -15.34
CA GLU A 83 7.90 12.05 -16.33
C GLU A 83 9.37 11.96 -15.88
N ILE A 84 9.65 12.29 -14.61
CA ILE A 84 11.00 12.26 -14.01
C ILE A 84 11.58 10.84 -14.05
N PHE A 85 10.76 9.82 -13.79
CA PHE A 85 11.18 8.43 -13.83
C PHE A 85 11.25 7.83 -15.25
N GLY A 86 10.95 8.61 -16.30
CA GLY A 86 10.92 8.13 -17.67
C GLY A 86 9.77 7.13 -17.92
N ILE A 87 8.66 7.29 -17.20
CA ILE A 87 7.46 6.45 -17.30
C ILE A 87 6.49 7.12 -18.27
N ASN A 88 5.93 6.33 -19.17
CA ASN A 88 4.78 6.69 -20.01
C ASN A 88 3.59 5.77 -19.68
N PRO A 89 2.35 6.06 -20.15
CA PRO A 89 1.18 5.25 -19.84
C PRO A 89 1.26 3.76 -20.24
N SER A 90 2.15 3.38 -21.17
CA SER A 90 2.37 1.98 -21.58
C SER A 90 3.49 1.27 -20.81
N THR A 91 4.29 1.99 -20.03
CA THR A 91 5.40 1.41 -19.25
C THR A 91 4.86 0.42 -18.21
N HIS A 92 5.51 -0.73 -18.04
CA HIS A 92 5.17 -1.63 -16.92
C HIS A 92 5.97 -1.22 -15.70
N VAL A 93 5.30 -0.66 -14.71
CA VAL A 93 5.92 -0.20 -13.47
C VAL A 93 5.94 -1.35 -12.46
N ILE A 94 7.12 -1.71 -11.99
CA ILE A 94 7.33 -2.77 -11.00
C ILE A 94 7.89 -2.13 -9.74
N LEU A 95 7.16 -2.28 -8.64
CA LEU A 95 7.41 -1.62 -7.36
C LEU A 95 7.95 -2.62 -6.34
N TYR A 96 8.86 -2.21 -5.48
CA TYR A 96 9.30 -3.04 -4.36
C TYR A 96 9.66 -2.18 -3.15
N ASP A 97 9.87 -2.83 -2.01
CA ASP A 97 10.48 -2.22 -0.83
C ASP A 97 11.51 -3.16 -0.21
N SER A 98 12.30 -2.62 0.71
CA SER A 98 13.40 -3.31 1.40
C SER A 98 13.00 -3.98 2.73
N GLN A 99 11.70 -4.20 2.95
CA GLN A 99 11.16 -4.95 4.10
C GLN A 99 10.46 -6.24 3.68
N GLY A 100 10.03 -6.33 2.43
CA GLY A 100 9.39 -7.49 1.83
C GLY A 100 8.01 -7.10 1.30
N VAL A 101 7.09 -6.79 2.22
CA VAL A 101 5.80 -6.18 1.90
C VAL A 101 5.46 -5.16 2.99
N PHE A 102 5.67 -3.87 2.71
CA PHE A 102 5.32 -2.79 3.63
C PHE A 102 4.81 -1.53 2.91
N SER A 103 5.69 -0.83 2.19
CA SER A 103 5.39 0.45 1.53
C SER A 103 5.16 0.31 0.03
N SER A 104 5.65 -0.77 -0.60
CA SER A 104 5.39 -1.02 -2.02
C SER A 104 3.89 -1.19 -2.38
N PRO A 105 3.01 -1.76 -1.53
CA PRO A 105 1.58 -1.76 -1.82
C PRO A 105 0.97 -0.35 -1.85
N ARG A 106 1.49 0.58 -1.03
CA ARG A 106 1.05 1.99 -1.03
C ARG A 106 1.41 2.67 -2.36
N ALA A 107 2.61 2.42 -2.86
CA ALA A 107 3.00 2.91 -4.17
C ALA A 107 2.11 2.31 -5.26
N LEU A 108 1.82 1.00 -5.20
CA LEU A 108 0.93 0.35 -6.18
C LEU A 108 -0.48 0.94 -6.14
N PHE A 109 -1.02 1.17 -4.94
CA PHE A 109 -2.30 1.84 -4.75
C PHE A 109 -2.31 3.22 -5.42
N MET A 110 -1.22 3.99 -5.30
CA MET A 110 -1.08 5.30 -5.96
C MET A 110 -1.16 5.17 -7.49
N PHE A 111 -0.37 4.28 -8.10
CA PHE A 111 -0.39 4.07 -9.55
C PHE A 111 -1.78 3.59 -10.04
N ARG A 112 -2.42 2.68 -9.31
CA ARG A 112 -3.77 2.17 -9.67
C ARG A 112 -4.86 3.23 -9.50
N THR A 113 -4.75 4.10 -8.52
CA THR A 113 -5.68 5.23 -8.31
C THR A 113 -5.67 6.20 -9.50
N PHE A 114 -4.52 6.38 -10.14
CA PHE A 114 -4.37 7.19 -11.36
C PHE A 114 -4.47 6.37 -12.66
N ASN A 115 -5.16 5.23 -12.62
CA ASN A 115 -5.44 4.38 -13.77
C ASN A 115 -4.20 3.84 -14.51
N HIS A 116 -3.01 3.88 -13.89
CA HIS A 116 -1.82 3.24 -14.41
C HIS A 116 -1.86 1.74 -14.10
N ASN A 117 -2.70 1.03 -14.85
CA ASN A 117 -3.00 -0.39 -14.65
C ASN A 117 -1.85 -1.34 -15.03
N ASN A 118 -0.85 -0.85 -15.75
CA ASN A 118 0.34 -1.61 -16.07
C ASN A 118 1.35 -1.54 -14.91
N SER A 119 0.94 -1.93 -13.70
CA SER A 119 1.76 -1.85 -12.50
C SER A 119 1.66 -3.10 -11.60
N SER A 120 2.79 -3.53 -11.05
CA SER A 120 2.91 -4.71 -10.19
C SER A 120 3.84 -4.42 -9.02
N ILE A 121 3.81 -5.26 -7.98
CA ILE A 121 4.84 -5.28 -6.94
C ILE A 121 5.63 -6.59 -6.97
N ILE A 122 6.87 -6.55 -6.49
CA ILE A 122 7.67 -7.74 -6.23
C ILE A 122 7.25 -8.30 -4.86
N ASP A 123 6.58 -9.45 -4.87
CA ASP A 123 6.14 -10.09 -3.63
C ASP A 123 7.33 -10.64 -2.85
N GLY A 124 7.62 -10.04 -1.69
CA GLY A 124 8.83 -10.31 -0.91
C GLY A 124 9.97 -9.32 -1.11
N GLY A 125 9.77 -8.32 -1.99
CA GLY A 125 10.64 -7.16 -2.14
C GLY A 125 12.11 -7.48 -2.43
N LEU A 126 12.99 -6.53 -2.06
CA LEU A 126 14.44 -6.72 -2.14
C LEU A 126 14.94 -7.91 -1.30
N PRO A 127 14.43 -8.17 -0.07
CA PRO A 127 14.91 -9.31 0.72
C PRO A 127 14.72 -10.67 0.04
N ARG A 128 13.57 -10.90 -0.63
CA ARG A 128 13.34 -12.14 -1.38
C ARG A 128 14.18 -12.19 -2.65
N TRP A 129 14.34 -11.06 -3.33
CA TRP A 129 15.24 -10.95 -4.49
C TRP A 129 16.67 -11.42 -4.14
N GLU A 130 17.18 -10.99 -2.99
CA GLU A 130 18.48 -11.44 -2.45
C GLU A 130 18.47 -12.92 -2.06
N ALA A 131 17.42 -13.38 -1.38
CA ALA A 131 17.28 -14.77 -0.98
C ALA A 131 17.27 -15.74 -2.17
N GLU A 132 16.81 -15.27 -3.34
CA GLU A 132 16.79 -16.03 -4.58
C GLU A 132 18.10 -15.93 -5.39
N GLY A 133 19.10 -15.19 -4.89
CA GLY A 133 20.43 -15.08 -5.48
C GLY A 133 20.46 -14.25 -6.77
N LEU A 134 19.52 -13.32 -6.93
CA LEU A 134 19.41 -12.51 -8.14
C LEU A 134 20.39 -11.32 -8.14
N PRO A 135 20.75 -10.76 -9.32
CA PRO A 135 21.75 -9.71 -9.43
C PRO A 135 21.37 -8.44 -8.67
N LEU A 136 22.36 -7.74 -8.10
CA LEU A 136 22.18 -6.49 -7.35
C LEU A 136 23.12 -5.42 -7.88
N GLU A 137 22.70 -4.16 -7.75
CA GLU A 137 23.56 -3.01 -7.95
C GLU A 137 23.96 -2.38 -6.61
N THR A 138 25.26 -2.19 -6.43
CA THR A 138 25.85 -1.54 -5.23
C THR A 138 26.66 -0.30 -5.56
N ARG A 139 26.82 0.02 -6.85
CA ARG A 139 27.46 1.26 -7.32
C ARG A 139 26.45 2.40 -7.28
N THR A 140 26.92 3.64 -7.25
CA THR A 140 26.06 4.82 -7.41
C THR A 140 25.24 4.69 -8.71
N PRO A 141 23.93 5.00 -8.70
CA PRO A 141 23.09 4.90 -9.90
C PRO A 141 23.67 5.67 -11.09
N GLU A 142 23.78 5.02 -12.24
CA GLU A 142 24.22 5.65 -13.49
C GLU A 142 23.06 6.43 -14.12
N GLY A 143 22.92 7.71 -13.75
CA GLY A 143 22.07 8.69 -14.45
C GLY A 143 20.55 8.47 -14.36
N SER A 144 19.80 9.54 -14.61
CA SER A 144 18.34 9.49 -14.74
C SER A 144 17.93 8.96 -16.11
N ARG A 145 16.82 8.22 -16.18
CA ARG A 145 16.23 7.85 -17.48
C ARG A 145 15.80 9.12 -18.23
N PRO A 146 15.81 9.13 -19.58
CA PRO A 146 15.25 10.24 -20.33
C PRO A 146 13.80 10.47 -19.91
N ALA A 147 13.47 11.72 -19.59
CA ALA A 147 12.11 12.07 -19.24
C ALA A 147 11.15 11.71 -20.38
N MET A 148 9.98 11.17 -20.03
CA MET A 148 8.93 10.84 -20.99
C MET A 148 7.70 11.66 -20.73
N THR A 149 6.88 11.87 -21.75
CA THR A 149 5.60 12.55 -21.59
C THR A 149 4.60 11.65 -20.84
N TYR A 150 4.00 12.20 -19.80
CA TYR A 150 2.91 11.59 -19.07
C TYR A 150 1.74 12.57 -18.99
N ALA A 151 0.65 12.29 -19.71
CA ALA A 151 -0.54 13.12 -19.65
C ALA A 151 -1.14 13.09 -18.25
N ILE A 152 -1.68 14.22 -17.77
CA ILE A 152 -2.38 14.29 -16.48
C ILE A 152 -3.50 13.24 -16.47
N PRO A 153 -3.43 12.21 -15.62
CA PRO A 153 -4.37 11.12 -15.65
C PRO A 153 -5.69 11.51 -14.99
N SER A 154 -6.75 10.79 -15.31
CA SER A 154 -7.94 10.77 -14.47
C SER A 154 -7.66 10.03 -13.16
N GLN A 155 -8.28 10.48 -12.08
CA GLN A 155 -8.29 9.78 -10.80
C GLN A 155 -9.54 8.90 -10.70
N ASN A 156 -9.41 7.73 -10.09
CA ASN A 156 -10.59 6.97 -9.67
C ASN A 156 -11.14 7.56 -8.37
N ASP A 157 -12.22 8.33 -8.48
CA ASP A 157 -12.86 9.04 -7.37
C ASP A 157 -13.38 8.11 -6.25
N HIS A 158 -13.54 6.81 -6.54
CA HIS A 158 -13.94 5.81 -5.56
C HIS A 158 -12.75 5.08 -4.90
N SER A 159 -11.50 5.41 -5.23
CA SER A 159 -10.34 4.76 -4.60
C SER A 159 -10.01 5.34 -3.23
N ILE A 160 -10.22 6.64 -3.04
CA ILE A 160 -9.88 7.35 -1.80
C ILE A 160 -11.17 7.72 -1.07
N ARG A 161 -11.20 7.53 0.25
CA ARG A 161 -12.24 8.10 1.12
C ARG A 161 -11.75 9.38 1.77
N SER A 162 -12.63 10.37 1.84
CA SER A 162 -12.46 11.62 2.60
C SER A 162 -12.85 11.42 4.07
N TYR A 163 -12.40 12.33 4.93
CA TYR A 163 -12.83 12.38 6.33
C TYR A 163 -14.36 12.43 6.46
N GLU A 164 -15.05 13.25 5.65
CA GLU A 164 -16.50 13.43 5.70
C GLU A 164 -17.24 12.14 5.35
N GLN A 165 -16.74 11.40 4.35
CA GLN A 165 -17.28 10.08 3.99
C GLN A 165 -17.12 9.10 5.15
N MET A 166 -15.96 9.09 5.81
CA MET A 166 -15.71 8.21 6.96
C MET A 166 -16.62 8.54 8.15
N VAL A 167 -16.80 9.83 8.48
CA VAL A 167 -17.71 10.27 9.55
C VAL A 167 -19.17 9.90 9.22
N SER A 168 -19.61 10.12 7.98
CA SER A 168 -20.95 9.71 7.56
C SER A 168 -21.13 8.21 7.71
N ASN A 169 -20.19 7.41 7.20
CA ASN A 169 -20.24 5.95 7.27
C ASN A 169 -20.25 5.43 8.72
N ALA A 170 -19.41 6.01 9.59
CA ALA A 170 -19.34 5.65 11.01
C ALA A 170 -20.66 5.83 11.77
N SER A 171 -21.55 6.70 11.27
CA SER A 171 -22.87 6.96 11.87
C SER A 171 -24.01 6.11 11.30
N ARG A 172 -23.75 5.28 10.28
CA ARG A 172 -24.77 4.48 9.61
C ARG A 172 -25.03 3.16 10.34
N ASP A 173 -26.22 2.63 10.11
CA ASP A 173 -26.59 1.28 10.52
C ASP A 173 -25.78 0.24 9.72
N MET A 174 -25.10 -0.67 10.42
CA MET A 174 -24.28 -1.73 9.82
C MET A 174 -25.09 -2.74 8.97
N SER A 175 -26.40 -2.81 9.18
CA SER A 175 -27.31 -3.63 8.37
C SER A 175 -27.71 -2.97 7.05
N SER A 176 -27.43 -1.68 6.87
CA SER A 176 -27.73 -0.97 5.61
C SER A 176 -26.77 -1.35 4.50
N ASP A 177 -27.30 -1.60 3.30
CA ASP A 177 -26.51 -1.82 2.09
C ASP A 177 -25.66 -0.61 1.68
N LEU A 178 -26.00 0.58 2.19
CA LEU A 178 -25.23 1.81 1.96
C LEU A 178 -24.01 1.93 2.89
N THR A 179 -23.87 1.07 3.89
CA THR A 179 -22.76 1.12 4.85
C THR A 179 -21.58 0.33 4.32
N GLU A 180 -20.47 1.03 4.10
CA GLU A 180 -19.21 0.40 3.74
C GLU A 180 -18.60 -0.26 4.97
N LEU A 181 -18.04 -1.46 4.81
CA LEU A 181 -17.22 -2.05 5.85
C LEU A 181 -15.90 -1.29 5.97
N VAL A 182 -15.40 -1.09 7.18
CA VAL A 182 -14.10 -0.44 7.40
C VAL A 182 -13.17 -1.42 8.10
N VAL A 183 -12.01 -1.69 7.52
CA VAL A 183 -10.98 -2.57 8.12
C VAL A 183 -9.70 -1.79 8.43
N ASP A 184 -9.24 -1.87 9.68
CA ASP A 184 -8.09 -1.12 10.18
C ASP A 184 -6.84 -2.00 10.29
N ALA A 185 -5.78 -1.61 9.61
CA ALA A 185 -4.52 -2.34 9.47
C ALA A 185 -3.54 -2.15 10.64
N ARG A 186 -3.88 -1.33 11.65
CA ARG A 186 -3.05 -1.15 12.86
C ARG A 186 -3.04 -2.41 13.73
N SER A 187 -2.15 -2.44 14.72
CA SER A 187 -2.16 -3.50 15.72
C SER A 187 -3.49 -3.48 16.50
N HIS A 188 -3.93 -4.66 16.94
CA HIS A 188 -5.17 -4.81 17.68
C HIS A 188 -5.20 -3.94 18.96
N GLY A 189 -4.08 -3.83 19.69
CA GLY A 189 -4.01 -2.99 20.89
C GLY A 189 -4.16 -1.49 20.60
N ARG A 190 -3.65 -0.99 19.47
CA ARG A 190 -3.88 0.40 19.03
C ARG A 190 -5.34 0.65 18.67
N PHE A 191 -5.96 -0.32 18.00
CA PHE A 191 -7.36 -0.31 17.61
C PHE A 191 -8.30 -0.30 18.83
N THR A 192 -8.08 -1.17 19.81
CA THR A 192 -8.93 -1.24 21.02
C THR A 192 -8.70 -0.07 21.98
N GLY A 193 -7.59 0.64 21.82
CA GLY A 193 -7.19 1.74 22.69
C GLY A 193 -6.27 1.33 23.84
N LYS A 194 -5.90 0.05 23.94
CA LYS A 194 -4.99 -0.50 24.95
C LYS A 194 -3.55 -0.01 24.79
N ASP A 195 -3.05 0.05 23.55
CA ASP A 195 -1.70 0.52 23.23
C ASP A 195 -1.75 1.95 22.69
N PRO A 196 -0.71 2.77 22.95
CA PRO A 196 -0.66 4.15 22.46
C PRO A 196 -0.40 4.21 20.94
N GLU A 197 -0.81 5.33 20.34
CA GLU A 197 -0.38 5.67 18.98
C GLU A 197 1.09 6.13 18.97
N PRO A 198 1.86 5.87 17.90
CA PRO A 198 3.26 6.33 17.79
C PRO A 198 3.41 7.86 17.84
N ARG A 199 2.37 8.59 17.45
CA ARG A 199 2.35 10.06 17.49
C ARG A 199 1.94 10.53 18.90
N PRO A 200 2.81 11.24 19.64
CA PRO A 200 2.48 11.72 20.98
C PRO A 200 1.22 12.58 21.01
N GLY A 201 0.36 12.36 22.00
CA GLY A 201 -0.87 13.13 22.22
C GLY A 201 -2.07 12.73 21.35
N LEU A 202 -1.89 11.85 20.35
CA LEU A 202 -3.00 11.32 19.56
C LEU A 202 -3.71 10.20 20.34
N SER A 203 -5.05 10.26 20.46
CA SER A 203 -5.79 9.17 21.12
C SER A 203 -5.68 7.88 20.30
N SER A 204 -5.46 6.75 20.98
CA SER A 204 -5.73 5.41 20.47
C SER A 204 -7.23 5.13 20.46
N GLY A 205 -7.65 3.95 19.96
CA GLY A 205 -9.03 3.62 19.67
C GLY A 205 -9.25 3.43 18.17
N HIS A 206 -10.50 3.40 17.73
CA HIS A 206 -10.88 3.17 16.34
C HIS A 206 -12.09 3.99 15.91
N ILE A 207 -12.32 4.00 14.59
CA ILE A 207 -13.48 4.61 13.95
C ILE A 207 -14.69 3.72 14.30
N PRO A 208 -15.84 4.27 14.72
CA PRO A 208 -17.03 3.47 14.95
C PRO A 208 -17.36 2.57 13.76
N ASN A 209 -17.90 1.38 14.03
CA ASN A 209 -18.27 0.39 13.01
C ASN A 209 -17.10 -0.18 12.17
N SER A 210 -15.85 0.09 12.57
CA SER A 210 -14.68 -0.54 11.92
C SER A 210 -14.29 -1.86 12.57
N PHE A 211 -13.51 -2.66 11.85
CA PHE A 211 -12.99 -3.95 12.29
C PHE A 211 -11.46 -3.93 12.36
N SER A 212 -10.91 -4.54 13.41
CA SER A 212 -9.47 -4.71 13.57
C SER A 212 -8.94 -5.82 12.65
N LEU A 213 -8.22 -5.46 11.58
CA LEU A 213 -7.55 -6.39 10.67
C LEU A 213 -6.07 -6.03 10.54
N PRO A 214 -5.21 -6.33 11.53
CA PRO A 214 -3.80 -6.02 11.46
C PRO A 214 -3.17 -6.52 10.15
N PHE A 215 -2.44 -5.66 9.43
CA PHE A 215 -1.97 -5.96 8.06
C PHE A 215 -1.14 -7.24 7.95
N ASN A 216 -0.42 -7.59 9.01
CA ASN A 216 0.42 -8.78 9.06
C ASN A 216 -0.39 -10.09 9.04
N LEU A 217 -1.71 -10.06 9.24
CA LEU A 217 -2.58 -11.22 9.07
C LEU A 217 -2.77 -11.62 7.60
N PHE A 218 -2.41 -10.75 6.65
CA PHE A 218 -2.38 -11.08 5.21
C PHE A 218 -1.00 -11.53 4.73
N LEU A 219 -0.01 -11.59 5.63
CA LEU A 219 1.37 -11.83 5.29
C LEU A 219 1.90 -13.09 5.97
N GLU A 220 2.81 -13.78 5.29
CA GLU A 220 3.64 -14.83 5.87
C GLU A 220 5.08 -14.35 6.03
N SER A 221 5.77 -14.85 7.06
CA SER A 221 7.16 -14.49 7.35
C SER A 221 8.12 -15.58 6.88
N HIS A 222 9.19 -15.15 6.23
CA HIS A 222 10.28 -15.98 5.72
C HIS A 222 11.60 -15.52 6.33
N THR A 223 12.61 -16.39 6.22
CA THR A 223 13.99 -16.07 6.59
C THR A 223 14.85 -16.16 5.34
N ASN A 224 15.60 -15.10 5.03
CA ASN A 224 16.61 -15.13 3.98
C ASN A 224 17.70 -16.14 4.40
N PRO A 225 17.94 -17.21 3.62
CA PRO A 225 18.87 -18.27 4.01
C PRO A 225 20.33 -17.79 4.03
N SER A 226 20.67 -16.71 3.32
CA SER A 226 22.03 -16.18 3.21
C SER A 226 22.35 -15.17 4.30
N SER A 227 21.41 -14.27 4.65
CA SER A 227 21.64 -13.24 5.68
C SER A 227 21.05 -13.57 7.05
N GLY A 228 20.06 -14.45 7.12
CA GLY A 228 19.27 -14.70 8.32
C GLY A 228 18.19 -13.64 8.59
N ASP A 229 18.09 -12.61 7.75
CA ASP A 229 17.09 -11.55 7.90
C ASP A 229 15.69 -12.06 7.61
N LYS A 230 14.70 -11.51 8.31
CA LYS A 230 13.29 -11.82 8.06
C LYS A 230 12.71 -10.92 6.97
N TYR A 231 11.82 -11.47 6.17
CA TYR A 231 11.01 -10.72 5.22
C TYR A 231 9.61 -11.32 5.12
N THR A 232 8.69 -10.61 4.48
CA THR A 232 7.30 -11.07 4.33
C THR A 232 6.87 -11.13 2.88
N THR A 233 6.00 -12.07 2.56
CA THR A 233 5.22 -12.13 1.30
C THR A 233 3.74 -12.14 1.63
N TYR A 234 2.88 -11.92 0.63
CA TYR A 234 1.45 -12.18 0.80
C TYR A 234 1.19 -13.67 1.05
N LEU A 235 0.22 -13.95 1.93
CA LEU A 235 -0.35 -15.28 2.05
C LEU A 235 -1.00 -15.69 0.71
N PRO A 236 -1.09 -17.00 0.42
CA PRO A 236 -1.95 -17.49 -0.63
C PRO A 236 -3.42 -17.09 -0.41
N GLU A 237 -4.22 -17.16 -1.48
CA GLU A 237 -5.61 -16.68 -1.50
C GLU A 237 -6.48 -17.23 -0.35
N ASP A 238 -6.35 -18.52 -0.04
CA ASP A 238 -7.08 -19.18 1.05
C ASP A 238 -6.68 -18.63 2.43
N GLY A 239 -5.40 -18.29 2.62
CA GLY A 239 -4.88 -17.66 3.83
C GLY A 239 -5.44 -16.25 4.04
N ILE A 240 -5.42 -15.43 2.98
CA ILE A 240 -6.00 -14.07 3.01
C ILE A 240 -7.51 -14.16 3.27
N GLN A 241 -8.22 -15.07 2.59
CA GLN A 241 -9.66 -15.27 2.78
C GLN A 241 -9.98 -15.69 4.21
N LYS A 242 -9.19 -16.59 4.80
CA LYS A 242 -9.36 -17.01 6.20
C LYS A 242 -9.23 -15.85 7.17
N ALA A 243 -8.21 -15.00 6.99
CA ALA A 243 -8.02 -13.80 7.82
C ALA A 243 -9.17 -12.80 7.68
N LEU A 244 -9.69 -12.61 6.47
CA LEU A 244 -10.87 -11.77 6.23
C LEU A 244 -12.11 -12.34 6.92
N VAL A 245 -12.40 -13.64 6.73
CA VAL A 245 -13.55 -14.33 7.34
C VAL A 245 -13.50 -14.27 8.86
N SER A 246 -12.34 -14.47 9.49
CA SER A 246 -12.20 -14.36 10.94
C SER A 246 -12.43 -12.95 11.48
N THR A 247 -12.33 -11.94 10.62
CA THR A 247 -12.44 -10.52 11.00
C THR A 247 -13.88 -10.01 10.84
N ILE A 248 -14.48 -10.21 9.66
CA ILE A 248 -15.78 -9.60 9.32
C ILE A 248 -16.92 -10.62 9.21
N GLY A 249 -16.63 -11.91 9.42
CA GLY A 249 -17.58 -13.00 9.25
C GLY A 249 -17.69 -13.49 7.80
N SER A 250 -18.13 -14.73 7.62
CA SER A 250 -18.21 -15.41 6.31
C SER A 250 -19.16 -14.73 5.33
N GLU A 251 -20.30 -14.21 5.82
CA GLU A 251 -21.29 -13.51 5.01
C GLU A 251 -20.72 -12.22 4.42
N ASN A 252 -20.22 -11.32 5.28
CA ASN A 252 -19.60 -10.06 4.83
C ASN A 252 -18.40 -10.32 3.92
N ALA A 253 -17.54 -11.29 4.23
CA ALA A 253 -16.41 -11.65 3.38
C ALA A 253 -16.88 -12.08 1.98
N SER A 254 -17.94 -12.89 1.90
CA SER A 254 -18.54 -13.30 0.62
C SER A 254 -19.15 -12.13 -0.16
N LEU A 255 -19.77 -11.17 0.53
CA LEU A 255 -20.31 -9.96 -0.08
C LEU A 255 -19.20 -9.05 -0.63
N VAL A 256 -18.11 -8.86 0.13
CA VAL A 256 -16.95 -8.06 -0.29
C VAL A 256 -16.26 -8.67 -1.50
N ILE A 257 -15.93 -9.96 -1.44
CA ILE A 257 -15.27 -10.69 -2.54
C ILE A 257 -16.17 -10.70 -3.79
N GLY A 258 -17.47 -10.91 -3.61
CA GLY A 258 -18.45 -10.87 -4.70
C GLY A 258 -18.76 -9.47 -5.25
N GLY A 259 -18.19 -8.39 -4.69
CA GLY A 259 -18.44 -7.02 -5.11
C GLY A 259 -19.86 -6.52 -4.82
N ARG A 260 -20.53 -7.11 -3.83
CA ARG A 260 -21.87 -6.71 -3.36
C ARG A 260 -21.84 -5.81 -2.12
N LYS A 261 -20.68 -5.67 -1.49
CA LYS A 261 -20.47 -4.75 -0.36
C LYS A 261 -19.11 -4.09 -0.49
N SER A 262 -19.09 -2.77 -0.44
CA SER A 262 -17.85 -1.98 -0.50
C SER A 262 -17.09 -2.09 0.82
N VAL A 263 -15.77 -2.05 0.73
CA VAL A 263 -14.87 -2.08 1.89
C VAL A 263 -13.85 -0.97 1.78
N THR A 264 -13.64 -0.24 2.86
CA THR A 264 -12.61 0.79 2.99
C THR A 264 -11.52 0.30 3.95
N THR A 265 -10.28 0.39 3.49
CA THR A 265 -9.10 0.10 4.30
C THR A 265 -8.59 1.37 4.97
N THR A 266 -8.12 1.27 6.20
CA THR A 266 -7.49 2.37 6.94
C THR A 266 -6.33 1.83 7.77
N CYS A 267 -5.46 2.69 8.27
CA CYS A 267 -4.46 2.31 9.27
C CYS A 267 -4.07 3.53 10.13
N GLY A 268 -2.78 3.70 10.45
CA GLY A 268 -2.27 4.91 11.09
C GLY A 268 -2.23 6.13 10.16
N SER A 269 -1.76 5.95 8.93
CA SER A 269 -1.40 7.04 8.01
C SER A 269 -1.49 6.66 6.52
N GLY A 270 -2.39 5.74 6.16
CA GLY A 270 -2.61 5.31 4.77
C GLY A 270 -1.56 4.33 4.19
N MET A 271 -0.42 4.13 4.88
CA MET A 271 0.67 3.27 4.40
C MET A 271 0.30 1.78 4.41
N THR A 272 0.15 1.17 5.60
CA THR A 272 -0.18 -0.26 5.74
C THR A 272 -1.61 -0.62 5.37
N ALA A 273 -2.51 0.37 5.25
CA ALA A 273 -3.85 0.18 4.70
C ALA A 273 -3.78 -0.38 3.27
N ALA A 274 -2.77 0.03 2.50
CA ALA A 274 -2.56 -0.44 1.14
C ALA A 274 -2.19 -1.93 1.06
N VAL A 275 -1.65 -2.52 2.14
CA VAL A 275 -1.44 -3.98 2.23
C VAL A 275 -2.79 -4.71 2.26
N LEU A 276 -3.73 -4.22 3.06
CA LEU A 276 -5.08 -4.77 3.09
C LEU A 276 -5.80 -4.54 1.76
N TRP A 277 -5.65 -3.35 1.17
CA TRP A 277 -6.24 -3.04 -0.13
C TRP A 277 -5.79 -4.08 -1.15
N LEU A 278 -4.47 -4.31 -1.27
CA LEU A 278 -3.94 -5.26 -2.23
C LEU A 278 -4.38 -6.70 -1.92
N GLY A 279 -4.36 -7.13 -0.65
CA GLY A 279 -4.87 -8.45 -0.26
C GLY A 279 -6.33 -8.67 -0.67
N LEU A 280 -7.20 -7.67 -0.49
CA LEU A 280 -8.59 -7.72 -0.94
C LEU A 280 -8.69 -7.75 -2.47
N ARG A 281 -7.84 -7.01 -3.19
CA ARG A 281 -7.77 -7.07 -4.67
C ARG A 281 -7.34 -8.45 -5.16
N LEU A 282 -6.45 -9.13 -4.45
CA LEU A 282 -6.01 -10.50 -4.78
C LEU A 282 -7.12 -11.53 -4.59
N LEU A 283 -8.01 -11.32 -3.62
CA LEU A 283 -9.26 -12.09 -3.47
C LEU A 283 -10.32 -11.76 -4.56
N GLY A 284 -10.03 -10.81 -5.46
CA GLY A 284 -10.97 -10.38 -6.51
C GLY A 284 -11.97 -9.31 -6.08
N ALA A 285 -11.88 -8.76 -4.87
CA ALA A 285 -12.78 -7.70 -4.41
C ALA A 285 -12.64 -6.44 -5.28
N LYS A 286 -13.77 -5.95 -5.79
CA LYS A 286 -13.81 -4.84 -6.76
C LYS A 286 -13.93 -3.47 -6.10
N GLU A 287 -14.81 -3.37 -5.12
CA GLU A 287 -15.17 -2.12 -4.45
C GLU A 287 -14.32 -1.91 -3.18
N VAL A 288 -13.02 -1.70 -3.38
CA VAL A 288 -12.05 -1.53 -2.28
C VAL A 288 -11.50 -0.09 -2.29
N GLY A 289 -11.87 0.69 -1.28
CA GLY A 289 -11.35 2.03 -1.04
C GLY A 289 -10.24 2.05 0.01
N LEU A 290 -9.58 3.20 0.13
CA LEU A 290 -8.60 3.49 1.18
C LEU A 290 -8.89 4.87 1.76
N TYR A 291 -9.02 4.95 3.08
CA TYR A 291 -9.10 6.22 3.79
C TYR A 291 -7.71 6.76 4.05
N ASP A 292 -7.32 7.75 3.25
CA ASP A 292 -5.91 8.13 3.09
C ASP A 292 -5.34 8.84 4.32
N GLU A 293 -6.11 9.78 4.87
CA GLU A 293 -5.74 10.45 6.11
C GLU A 293 -5.65 9.48 7.29
N SER A 294 -6.38 8.36 7.21
CA SER A 294 -6.35 7.25 8.15
C SER A 294 -6.59 7.70 9.61
N TRP A 295 -6.15 6.91 10.58
CA TRP A 295 -6.35 7.21 12.00
C TRP A 295 -5.75 8.57 12.41
N THR A 296 -4.59 8.95 11.88
CA THR A 296 -3.96 10.22 12.24
C THR A 296 -4.84 11.41 11.89
N GLY A 297 -5.37 11.49 10.66
CA GLY A 297 -6.30 12.57 10.31
C GLY A 297 -7.63 12.48 11.06
N TYR A 298 -8.17 11.27 11.21
CA TYR A 298 -9.44 11.08 11.92
C TYR A 298 -9.34 11.53 13.39
N ALA A 299 -8.40 10.97 14.16
CA ALA A 299 -8.28 11.23 15.59
C ALA A 299 -7.68 12.61 15.93
N SER A 300 -7.11 13.32 14.95
CA SER A 300 -6.63 14.70 15.14
C SER A 300 -7.78 15.73 15.21
N ARG A 301 -8.98 15.38 14.74
CA ARG A 301 -10.14 16.28 14.72
C ARG A 301 -10.98 16.08 15.98
N LYS A 302 -11.26 17.16 16.70
CA LYS A 302 -12.05 17.14 17.95
C LYS A 302 -13.50 16.66 17.78
N THR A 303 -14.04 16.79 16.57
CA THR A 303 -15.39 16.36 16.21
C THR A 303 -15.50 14.86 15.96
N SER A 304 -14.37 14.16 15.84
CA SER A 304 -14.36 12.72 15.57
C SER A 304 -14.81 11.92 16.78
N VAL A 305 -15.77 11.04 16.55
CA VAL A 305 -16.18 10.04 17.54
C VAL A 305 -15.15 8.92 17.54
N ILE A 306 -14.56 8.63 18.69
CA ILE A 306 -13.54 7.60 18.88
C ILE A 306 -14.10 6.52 19.79
N GLU A 307 -14.09 5.27 19.32
CA GLU A 307 -14.45 4.11 20.12
C GLU A 307 -13.21 3.44 20.71
N LYS A 308 -13.38 2.90 21.91
CA LYS A 308 -12.38 2.08 22.61
C LYS A 308 -13.08 0.84 23.12
N SER A 309 -12.52 -0.32 22.81
CA SER A 309 -13.04 -1.64 23.16
C SER A 309 -12.03 -2.33 24.07
N LEU A 310 -11.79 -1.70 25.23
CA LEU A 310 -10.86 -2.14 26.28
C LEU A 310 -11.29 -3.45 26.93
#